data_AF-A0A1F3BAQ2-F1
#
_entry.id   AF-A0A1F3BAQ2-F1
#
_cell.length_a   1.000
_cell.length_b   1.000
_cell.length_c   1.000
_cell.angle_alpha   90.00
_cell.angle_beta   90.00
_cell.angle_gamma   90.00
#
_symmetry.space_group_name_H-M   'P 1'
#
loop_
_entity.id
_entity.type
_entity.pdbx_description
1 polymer ?
#
loop_
_entity_poly.entity_id
_entity_poly.type
_entity_poly.pdbx_seq_one_letter_code
_entity_poly.pdbx_strand_id
1 'polypeptide(L)'
;MSTKKTIGLLLGPALFALLALWPMPALAREAHLLLGVFAWAVVYWVTEVVPVPVTALIASVLSVLLGIGSSQVVLAAYADPIIFLFIGSFILAAAFQETGLDRRVAFALLRLPWATRSPGRLLLTMGAVTWAISLWVSNTATTAIMLPIGIGILRSTGALEDPAPRRQACSCPPSSPSPRVRA
;
A
#
# COMPACT_ATOMS: atom_id res chain seq x y z
N MET A 1 -20.32 8.15 -5.38
CA MET A 1 -19.08 8.53 -4.65
C MET A 1 -19.30 8.27 -3.17
N SER A 2 -18.28 7.79 -2.44
CA SER A 2 -18.34 7.69 -0.97
C SER A 2 -18.51 9.08 -0.36
N THR A 3 -19.32 9.22 0.70
CA THR A 3 -19.59 10.49 1.40
C THR A 3 -18.30 11.23 1.74
N LYS A 4 -17.24 10.51 2.12
CA LYS A 4 -15.90 11.07 2.41
C LYS A 4 -15.29 11.81 1.21
N LYS A 5 -15.43 11.25 0.00
CA LYS A 5 -14.90 11.85 -1.24
C LYS A 5 -15.69 13.08 -1.66
N THR A 6 -17.01 13.05 -1.48
CA THR A 6 -17.87 14.20 -1.75
C THR A 6 -17.57 15.36 -0.80
N ILE A 7 -17.37 15.07 0.50
CA ILE A 7 -16.94 16.07 1.48
C ILE A 7 -15.58 16.65 1.09
N GLY A 8 -14.59 15.80 0.77
CA GLY A 8 -13.26 16.27 0.38
C GLY A 8 -13.25 17.17 -0.85
N LEU A 9 -14.05 16.83 -1.87
CA LEU A 9 -14.15 17.59 -3.12
C LEU A 9 -14.67 19.02 -2.89
N LEU A 10 -15.57 19.22 -1.94
CA LEU A 10 -16.12 20.54 -1.61
C LEU A 10 -15.27 21.27 -0.55
N LEU A 11 -14.84 20.55 0.49
CA LEU A 11 -14.12 21.10 1.63
C LEU A 11 -12.75 21.63 1.24
N GLY A 12 -12.02 20.93 0.35
CA GLY A 12 -10.69 21.34 -0.08
C GLY A 12 -10.71 22.74 -0.72
N PRO A 13 -11.45 22.96 -1.82
CA PRO A 13 -11.53 24.27 -2.48
C PRO A 13 -12.11 25.36 -1.56
N ALA A 14 -13.10 25.01 -0.71
CA ALA A 14 -13.65 25.96 0.25
C ALA A 14 -12.60 26.43 1.26
N LEU A 15 -11.78 25.51 1.79
CA LEU A 15 -10.71 25.84 2.73
C LEU A 15 -9.57 26.62 2.07
N PHE A 16 -9.22 26.28 0.82
CA PHE A 16 -8.29 27.08 0.01
C PHE A 16 -8.78 28.52 -0.12
N ALA A 17 -10.03 28.72 -0.54
CA ALA A 17 -10.60 30.04 -0.73
C ALA A 17 -10.66 30.84 0.59
N LEU A 18 -11.08 30.18 1.69
CA LEU A 18 -11.11 30.78 3.01
C LEU A 18 -9.72 31.29 3.42
N LEU A 19 -8.70 30.44 3.34
CA LEU A 19 -7.33 30.79 3.78
C LEU A 19 -6.63 31.77 2.84
N ALA A 20 -6.90 31.70 1.53
CA ALA A 20 -6.36 32.64 0.55
C ALA A 20 -6.96 34.06 0.68
N LEU A 21 -8.19 34.17 1.19
CA LEU A 21 -8.89 35.45 1.36
C LEU A 21 -8.84 35.97 2.80
N TRP A 22 -8.46 35.14 3.78
CA TRP A 22 -8.39 35.55 5.17
C TRP A 22 -7.27 36.59 5.39
N PRO A 23 -7.58 37.77 5.94
CA PRO A 23 -6.57 38.79 6.18
C PRO A 23 -5.74 38.45 7.43
N MET A 24 -4.56 37.86 7.25
CA MET A 24 -3.54 37.74 8.30
C MET A 24 -2.49 38.84 8.10
N PRO A 25 -2.54 39.96 8.85
CA PRO A 25 -1.69 41.13 8.60
C PRO A 25 -0.18 40.87 8.81
N ALA A 26 0.20 39.73 9.39
CA ALA A 26 1.59 39.34 9.62
C ALA A 26 2.23 38.54 8.47
N LEU A 27 1.47 38.16 7.43
CA LEU A 27 1.96 37.29 6.36
C LEU A 27 1.89 37.96 4.98
N ALA A 28 2.87 37.62 4.14
CA ALA A 28 2.88 38.01 2.73
C ALA A 28 1.76 37.30 1.94
N ARG A 29 1.36 37.88 0.80
CA ARG A 29 0.28 37.35 -0.03
C ARG A 29 0.57 35.93 -0.51
N GLU A 30 1.82 35.66 -0.87
CA GLU A 30 2.33 34.37 -1.34
C GLU A 30 2.21 33.31 -0.24
N ALA A 31 2.43 33.69 1.02
CA ALA A 31 2.31 32.78 2.15
C ALA A 31 0.84 32.39 2.43
N HIS A 32 -0.13 33.30 2.24
CA HIS A 32 -1.55 32.94 2.33
C HIS A 32 -1.95 31.93 1.24
N LEU A 33 -1.50 32.16 0.01
CA LEU A 33 -1.79 31.27 -1.11
C LEU A 33 -1.17 29.89 -0.88
N LEU A 34 0.09 29.84 -0.43
CA LEU A 34 0.77 28.58 -0.14
C LEU A 34 0.08 27.81 0.99
N LEU A 35 -0.32 28.50 2.06
CA LEU A 35 -1.07 27.90 3.16
C LEU A 35 -2.40 27.32 2.68
N GLY A 36 -3.11 28.05 1.81
CA GLY A 36 -4.34 27.57 1.18
C GLY A 36 -4.11 26.31 0.34
N VAL A 37 -3.09 26.30 -0.53
CA VAL A 37 -2.75 25.14 -1.36
C VAL A 37 -2.38 23.94 -0.48
N PHE A 38 -1.61 24.16 0.57
CA PHE A 38 -1.23 23.11 1.52
C PHE A 38 -2.44 22.53 2.25
N ALA A 39 -3.33 23.38 2.78
CA ALA A 39 -4.55 22.93 3.45
C ALA A 39 -5.47 22.14 2.51
N TRP A 40 -5.60 22.60 1.27
CA TRP A 40 -6.32 21.86 0.22
C TRP A 40 -5.71 20.48 -0.02
N ALA A 41 -4.38 20.39 -0.16
CA ALA A 41 -3.67 19.13 -0.39
C ALA A 41 -3.87 18.16 0.78
N VAL A 42 -3.81 18.64 2.02
CA VAL A 42 -4.07 17.83 3.22
C VAL A 42 -5.49 17.26 3.21
N VAL A 43 -6.51 18.08 2.88
CA VAL A 43 -7.89 17.58 2.77
C VAL A 43 -7.97 16.47 1.72
N TYR A 44 -7.36 16.66 0.56
CA TYR A 44 -7.37 15.67 -0.52
C TYR A 44 -6.62 14.39 -0.17
N TRP A 45 -5.52 14.48 0.59
CA TRP A 45 -4.80 13.30 1.10
C TRP A 45 -5.63 12.51 2.11
N VAL A 46 -6.27 13.18 3.07
CA VAL A 46 -7.09 12.52 4.10
C VAL A 46 -8.37 11.91 3.52
N THR A 47 -8.99 12.59 2.55
CA THR A 47 -10.25 12.15 1.95
C THR A 47 -10.08 11.24 0.73
N GLU A 48 -8.84 11.10 0.24
CA GLU A 48 -8.47 10.28 -0.92
C GLU A 48 -9.40 10.50 -2.13
N VAL A 49 -9.71 11.78 -2.42
CA VAL A 49 -10.54 12.17 -3.57
C VAL A 49 -9.88 11.71 -4.87
N VAL A 50 -8.57 11.96 -4.97
CA VAL A 50 -7.68 11.49 -6.05
C VAL A 50 -6.43 10.86 -5.45
N PRO A 51 -5.64 10.08 -6.20
CA PRO A 51 -4.40 9.49 -5.70
C PRO A 51 -3.43 10.54 -5.15
N VAL A 52 -2.72 10.21 -4.06
CA VAL A 52 -1.76 11.10 -3.38
C VAL A 52 -0.77 11.79 -4.33
N PRO A 53 -0.17 11.11 -5.34
CA PRO A 53 0.75 11.75 -6.28
C PRO A 53 0.07 12.78 -7.19
N VAL A 54 -1.19 12.55 -7.56
CA VAL A 54 -1.97 13.47 -8.40
C VAL A 54 -2.25 14.77 -7.64
N THR A 55 -2.60 14.68 -6.34
CA THR A 55 -2.76 15.85 -5.47
C THR A 55 -1.46 16.66 -5.38
N ALA A 56 -0.31 16.00 -5.23
CA ALA A 56 0.99 16.68 -5.16
C ALA A 56 1.31 17.44 -6.46
N LEU A 57 1.08 16.83 -7.63
CA LEU A 57 1.26 17.49 -8.92
C LEU A 57 0.34 18.69 -9.09
N ILE A 58 -0.94 18.57 -8.74
CA ILE A 58 -1.90 19.68 -8.81
C ILE A 58 -1.45 20.81 -7.86
N ALA A 59 -1.00 20.50 -6.64
CA ALA A 59 -0.48 21.51 -5.71
C ALA A 59 0.74 22.25 -6.28
N SER A 60 1.65 21.55 -6.95
CA SER A 60 2.80 22.16 -7.63
C SER A 60 2.35 23.08 -8.77
N VAL A 61 1.42 22.63 -9.60
CA VAL A 61 0.87 23.44 -10.71
C VAL A 61 0.15 24.68 -10.18
N LEU A 62 -0.70 24.54 -9.16
CA LEU A 62 -1.37 25.66 -8.50
C LEU A 62 -0.36 26.66 -7.93
N SER A 63 0.73 26.18 -7.33
CA SER A 63 1.76 27.06 -6.78
C SER A 63 2.45 27.93 -7.85
N VAL A 64 2.66 27.39 -9.05
CA VAL A 64 3.21 28.16 -10.19
C VAL A 64 2.17 29.12 -10.75
N LEU A 65 0.93 28.65 -10.96
CA LEU A 65 -0.16 29.47 -11.53
C LEU A 65 -0.56 30.64 -10.64
N LEU A 66 -0.49 30.46 -9.32
CA LEU A 66 -0.79 31.50 -8.33
C LEU A 66 0.39 32.45 -8.07
N GLY A 67 1.54 32.26 -8.75
CA GLY A 67 2.72 33.11 -8.61
C GLY A 67 3.48 32.94 -7.30
N ILE A 68 3.28 31.82 -6.59
CA ILE A 68 3.96 31.54 -5.30
C ILE A 68 5.46 31.31 -5.51
N GLY A 69 5.82 30.68 -6.63
CA GLY A 69 7.21 30.43 -7.02
C GLY A 69 7.34 30.14 -8.50
N SER A 70 8.54 30.31 -9.05
CA SER A 70 8.82 29.96 -10.44
C SER A 70 8.74 28.45 -10.66
N SER A 71 8.45 28.04 -11.89
CA SER A 71 8.38 26.61 -12.25
C SER A 71 9.65 25.84 -11.88
N GLN A 72 10.81 26.48 -12.00
CA GLN A 72 12.12 25.91 -11.68
C GLN A 72 12.25 25.65 -10.19
N VAL A 73 11.83 26.60 -9.34
CA VAL A 73 11.92 26.47 -7.88
C VAL A 73 10.93 25.42 -7.38
N VAL A 74 9.68 25.47 -7.85
CA VAL A 74 8.63 24.54 -7.38
C VAL A 74 8.92 23.10 -7.82
N LEU A 75 9.41 22.91 -9.04
CA LEU A 75 9.69 21.56 -9.57
C LEU A 75 11.05 21.00 -9.14
N ALA A 76 11.98 21.83 -8.64
CA ALA A 76 13.27 21.37 -8.14
C ALA A 76 13.13 20.30 -7.04
N ALA A 77 12.06 20.37 -6.23
CA ALA A 77 11.76 19.39 -5.19
C ALA A 77 11.57 17.95 -5.73
N TYR A 78 11.18 17.79 -7.00
CA TYR A 78 11.05 16.45 -7.62
C TYR A 78 12.40 15.83 -8.02
N ALA A 79 13.46 16.62 -8.06
CA ALA A 79 14.82 16.18 -8.36
C ALA A 79 15.70 16.08 -7.09
N ASP A 80 15.09 16.04 -5.91
CA ASP A 80 15.82 15.88 -4.66
C ASP A 80 16.60 14.54 -4.64
N PRO A 81 17.90 14.53 -4.26
CA PRO A 81 18.71 13.32 -4.21
C PRO A 81 18.09 12.18 -3.38
N ILE A 82 17.30 12.52 -2.36
CA ILE A 82 16.60 11.54 -1.52
C ILE A 82 15.57 10.74 -2.35
N ILE A 83 14.93 11.35 -3.34
CA ILE A 83 13.99 10.65 -4.23
C ILE A 83 14.72 9.58 -5.04
N PHE A 84 15.89 9.90 -5.59
CA PHE A 84 16.72 8.94 -6.32
C PHE A 84 17.24 7.80 -5.42
N LEU A 85 17.56 8.10 -4.17
CA LEU A 85 17.89 7.09 -3.17
C LEU A 85 16.73 6.11 -2.93
N PHE A 86 15.50 6.62 -2.78
CA PHE A 86 14.30 5.79 -2.64
C PHE A 86 14.01 4.96 -3.90
N ILE A 87 14.19 5.52 -5.10
CA ILE A 87 14.05 4.76 -6.35
C ILE A 87 15.08 3.61 -6.38
N GLY A 88 16.34 3.88 -6.04
CA GLY A 88 17.38 2.87 -5.97
C GLY A 88 17.07 1.77 -4.96
N SER A 89 16.56 2.12 -3.77
CA SER A 89 16.17 1.14 -2.76
C SER A 89 14.97 0.29 -3.19
N PHE A 90 13.99 0.86 -3.89
CA PHE A 90 12.87 0.10 -4.45
C PHE A 90 13.30 -0.84 -5.57
N ILE A 91 14.26 -0.46 -6.42
CA ILE A 91 14.83 -1.35 -7.43
C ILE A 91 15.55 -2.54 -6.75
N LEU A 92 16.35 -2.27 -5.72
CA LEU A 92 17.02 -3.33 -4.95
C LEU A 92 16.00 -4.25 -4.26
N ALA A 93 14.97 -3.68 -3.65
CA ALA A 93 13.87 -4.42 -3.02
C ALA A 93 13.13 -5.32 -4.03
N ALA A 94 12.87 -4.81 -5.24
CA ALA A 94 12.25 -5.57 -6.31
C ALA A 94 13.15 -6.73 -6.76
N ALA A 95 14.47 -6.51 -6.88
CA ALA A 95 15.41 -7.57 -7.21
C ALA A 95 15.42 -8.70 -6.16
N PHE A 96 15.29 -8.37 -4.87
CA PHE A 96 15.17 -9.38 -3.81
C PHE A 96 13.86 -10.19 -3.90
N GLN A 97 12.76 -9.54 -4.29
CA GLN A 97 11.47 -10.21 -4.50
C GLN A 97 11.49 -11.12 -5.74
N GLU A 98 12.03 -10.66 -6.86
CA GLU A 98 12.13 -11.42 -8.12
C GLU A 98 13.03 -12.65 -7.98
N THR A 99 14.12 -12.54 -7.21
CA THR A 99 14.99 -13.69 -6.90
C THR A 99 14.40 -14.64 -5.86
N GLY A 100 13.32 -14.24 -5.18
CA GLY A 100 12.70 -14.95 -4.07
C GLY A 100 13.60 -15.02 -2.82
N LEU A 101 14.59 -14.14 -2.71
CA LEU A 101 15.53 -14.10 -1.59
C LEU A 101 14.79 -13.81 -0.28
N ASP A 102 13.86 -12.84 -0.33
CA ASP A 102 12.92 -12.50 0.73
C ASP A 102 12.18 -13.74 1.30
N ARG A 103 11.63 -14.59 0.42
CA ARG A 103 10.93 -15.82 0.81
C ARG A 103 11.89 -16.87 1.37
N ARG A 104 13.07 -17.04 0.75
CA ARG A 104 14.09 -17.99 1.23
C ARG A 104 14.54 -17.64 2.65
N VAL A 105 14.80 -16.37 2.91
CA VAL A 105 15.19 -15.87 4.25
C VAL A 105 14.04 -16.07 5.24
N ALA A 106 12.80 -15.74 4.87
CA ALA A 106 11.64 -15.96 5.72
C ALA A 106 11.47 -17.44 6.11
N PHE A 107 11.52 -18.36 5.14
CA PHE A 107 11.41 -19.79 5.40
C PHE A 107 12.61 -20.35 6.16
N ALA A 108 13.83 -19.87 5.89
CA ALA A 108 15.02 -20.31 6.62
C ALA A 108 14.92 -19.97 8.11
N LEU A 109 14.45 -18.76 8.44
CA LEU A 109 14.25 -18.33 9.83
C LEU A 109 13.11 -19.07 10.51
N LEU A 110 12.00 -19.35 9.80
CA LEU A 110 10.86 -20.09 10.33
C LEU A 110 11.13 -21.60 10.50
N ARG A 111 12.10 -22.16 9.77
CA ARG A 111 12.54 -23.55 9.92
C ARG A 111 13.37 -23.80 11.18
N LEU A 112 13.79 -22.75 11.90
CA LEU A 112 14.57 -22.91 13.12
C LEU A 112 13.75 -23.66 14.19
N PRO A 113 14.25 -24.78 14.75
CA PRO A 113 13.49 -25.60 15.70
C PRO A 113 13.07 -24.85 16.97
N TRP A 114 13.79 -23.78 17.34
CA TRP A 114 13.46 -22.93 18.48
C TRP A 114 12.30 -21.96 18.19
N ALA A 115 12.16 -21.53 16.93
CA ALA A 115 11.19 -20.52 16.51
C ALA A 115 9.75 -21.01 16.58
N THR A 116 9.51 -22.29 16.30
CA THR A 116 8.18 -22.90 16.20
C THR A 116 7.74 -23.67 17.45
N ARG A 117 8.55 -23.68 18.52
CA ARG A 117 8.29 -24.48 19.73
C ARG A 117 7.11 -24.01 20.57
N SER A 118 6.75 -22.73 20.53
CA SER A 118 5.60 -22.20 21.26
C SER A 118 4.89 -21.12 20.45
N PRO A 119 3.57 -20.93 20.63
CA PRO A 119 2.82 -19.90 19.90
C PRO A 119 3.40 -18.49 20.07
N GLY A 120 3.88 -18.15 21.28
CA GLY A 120 4.52 -16.86 21.54
C GLY A 120 5.86 -16.68 20.80
N ARG A 121 6.69 -17.73 20.72
CA ARG A 121 7.96 -17.68 19.97
C ARG A 121 7.74 -17.64 18.46
N LEU A 122 6.70 -18.31 17.99
CA LEU A 122 6.30 -18.27 16.59
C LEU A 122 5.89 -16.85 16.19
N LEU A 123 5.04 -16.20 16.99
CA LEU A 123 4.65 -14.80 16.76
C LEU A 123 5.87 -13.87 16.81
N LEU A 124 6.76 -14.05 17.79
CA LEU A 124 7.99 -13.25 17.89
C LEU A 124 8.90 -13.46 16.67
N THR A 125 9.03 -14.70 16.20
CA THR A 125 9.84 -14.99 15.00
C THR A 125 9.21 -14.39 13.76
N MET A 126 7.89 -14.55 13.56
CA MET A 126 7.19 -13.92 12.45
C MET A 126 7.33 -12.40 12.49
N GLY A 127 7.19 -11.78 13.67
CA GLY A 127 7.39 -10.35 13.86
C GLY A 127 8.82 -9.90 13.53
N ALA A 128 9.83 -10.62 14.01
CA ALA A 128 11.23 -10.31 13.76
C ALA A 128 11.59 -10.47 12.27
N VAL A 129 11.10 -11.52 11.61
CA VAL A 129 11.28 -11.74 10.16
C VAL A 129 10.59 -10.63 9.37
N THR A 130 9.35 -10.30 9.73
CA THR A 130 8.58 -9.22 9.09
C THR A 130 9.34 -7.89 9.24
N TRP A 131 9.81 -7.57 10.44
CA TRP A 131 10.59 -6.36 10.70
C TRP A 131 11.87 -6.32 9.86
N ALA A 132 12.66 -7.41 9.84
CA ALA A 132 13.91 -7.47 9.09
C ALA A 132 13.70 -7.29 7.58
N ILE A 133 12.66 -7.91 7.02
CA ILE A 133 12.31 -7.76 5.60
C ILE A 133 11.78 -6.35 5.30
N SER A 134 10.97 -5.78 6.20
CA SER A 134 10.37 -4.44 6.06
C SER A 134 11.38 -3.29 6.09
N LEU A 135 12.64 -3.53 6.51
CA LEU A 135 13.71 -2.52 6.43
C LEU A 135 14.18 -2.29 4.98
N TRP A 136 14.07 -3.30 4.12
CA TRP A 136 14.57 -3.28 2.75
C TRP A 136 13.46 -3.31 1.72
N VAL A 137 12.34 -3.96 2.06
CA VAL A 137 11.18 -4.16 1.19
C VAL A 137 10.03 -3.25 1.65
N SER A 138 9.22 -2.78 0.69
CA SER A 138 8.05 -1.94 1.02
C SER A 138 7.09 -2.68 1.96
N ASN A 139 6.54 -1.96 2.94
CA ASN A 139 5.66 -2.52 3.98
C ASN A 139 4.49 -3.33 3.39
N THR A 140 3.92 -2.85 2.28
CA THR A 140 2.84 -3.51 1.54
C THR A 140 3.29 -4.85 0.94
N ALA A 141 4.46 -4.90 0.32
CA ALA A 141 5.00 -6.14 -0.25
C ALA A 141 5.36 -7.16 0.86
N THR A 142 6.00 -6.70 1.95
CA THR A 142 6.32 -7.55 3.10
C THR A 142 5.07 -8.20 3.69
N THR A 143 3.98 -7.44 3.81
CA THR A 143 2.69 -7.97 4.31
C THR A 143 2.09 -8.98 3.33
N ALA A 144 2.14 -8.72 2.02
CA ALA A 144 1.66 -9.64 1.00
C ALA A 144 2.42 -10.99 0.99
N ILE A 145 3.71 -10.99 1.35
CA ILE A 145 4.53 -12.21 1.51
C ILE A 145 4.19 -12.94 2.80
N MET A 146 4.07 -12.21 3.92
CA MET A 146 3.84 -12.80 5.25
C MET A 146 2.42 -13.33 5.43
N LEU A 147 1.42 -12.72 4.79
CA LEU A 147 0.03 -13.13 4.90
C LEU A 147 -0.22 -14.62 4.55
N PRO A 148 0.17 -15.12 3.36
CA PRO A 148 -0.01 -16.53 3.04
C PRO A 148 0.82 -17.47 3.94
N ILE A 149 2.01 -17.04 4.39
CA ILE A 149 2.83 -17.81 5.34
C ILE A 149 2.11 -17.96 6.69
N GLY A 150 1.58 -16.86 7.22
CA GLY A 150 0.81 -16.85 8.47
C GLY A 150 -0.43 -17.73 8.39
N ILE A 151 -1.18 -17.66 7.28
CA ILE A 151 -2.33 -18.53 7.03
C ILE A 151 -1.91 -20.00 6.99
N GLY A 152 -0.81 -20.34 6.30
CA GLY A 152 -0.30 -21.71 6.23
C GLY A 152 0.06 -22.29 7.59
N ILE A 153 0.70 -21.48 8.45
CA ILE A 153 1.04 -21.88 9.82
C ILE A 153 -0.23 -22.07 10.65
N LEU A 154 -1.19 -21.14 10.58
CA LEU A 154 -2.42 -21.19 11.37
C LEU A 154 -3.31 -22.40 11.02
N ARG A 155 -3.26 -22.84 9.75
CA ARG A 155 -3.86 -24.11 9.30
C ARG A 155 -3.13 -25.33 9.89
N SER A 156 -1.80 -25.31 9.92
CA SER A 156 -1.01 -26.43 10.48
C SER A 156 -1.23 -26.63 11.99
N THR A 157 -1.59 -25.57 12.72
CA THR A 157 -1.92 -25.65 14.14
C THR A 157 -3.39 -26.00 14.41
N GLY A 158 -4.21 -26.19 13.37
CA GLY A 158 -5.65 -26.46 13.50
C GLY A 158 -6.49 -25.28 14.00
N ALA A 159 -5.92 -24.06 14.02
CA ALA A 159 -6.60 -22.86 14.51
C ALA A 159 -7.50 -22.22 13.44
N LEU A 160 -7.25 -22.53 12.16
CA LEU A 160 -8.19 -22.30 11.07
C LEU A 160 -8.67 -23.66 10.58
N GLU A 161 -9.94 -23.99 10.84
CA GLU A 161 -10.61 -25.07 10.12
C GLU A 161 -10.74 -24.68 8.64
N ASP A 162 -10.48 -25.65 7.76
CA ASP A 162 -10.66 -25.44 6.34
C ASP A 162 -12.11 -25.02 6.07
N PRO A 163 -12.38 -23.98 5.25
CA PRO A 163 -13.71 -23.84 4.68
C PRO A 163 -14.01 -25.15 3.99
N ALA A 164 -15.05 -25.86 4.48
CA ALA A 164 -15.40 -27.21 4.10
C ALA A 164 -15.16 -27.43 2.61
N PRO A 165 -14.50 -28.53 2.19
CA PRO A 165 -14.15 -28.75 0.80
C PRO A 165 -15.42 -28.54 -0.01
N ARG A 166 -15.46 -27.43 -0.75
CA ARG A 166 -16.57 -27.11 -1.62
C ARG A 166 -16.56 -28.29 -2.57
N ARG A 167 -17.49 -29.24 -2.36
CA ARG A 167 -17.70 -30.39 -3.21
C ARG A 167 -17.91 -29.78 -4.60
N GLN A 168 -16.84 -29.63 -5.36
CA GLN A 168 -16.91 -29.60 -6.79
C GLN A 168 -17.57 -30.92 -7.06
N ALA A 169 -18.88 -30.85 -7.33
CA ALA A 169 -19.62 -31.97 -7.83
C ALA A 169 -18.76 -32.48 -8.98
N CYS A 170 -18.10 -33.62 -8.77
CA CYS A 170 -17.67 -34.47 -9.86
C CYS A 170 -18.93 -34.71 -10.67
N SER A 171 -19.18 -33.86 -11.65
CA SER A 171 -20.04 -34.15 -12.78
C SER A 171 -19.31 -35.21 -13.59
N CYS A 172 -19.27 -36.44 -13.06
CA CYS A 172 -19.10 -37.60 -13.91
C CYS A 172 -20.30 -37.59 -14.87
N PRO A 173 -20.10 -37.55 -16.19
CA PRO A 173 -21.20 -37.78 -17.10
C PRO A 173 -21.70 -39.21 -16.89
N PRO A 174 -23.02 -39.48 -17.02
CA PRO A 174 -23.54 -40.82 -16.85
C PRO A 174 -22.93 -41.74 -17.91
N SER A 175 -22.31 -42.82 -17.45
CA SER A 175 -21.85 -43.92 -18.29
C SER A 175 -23.01 -44.49 -19.09
N SER A 176 -22.86 -44.53 -20.42
CA SER A 176 -23.78 -45.20 -21.33
C SER A 176 -23.82 -46.71 -21.05
N PRO A 177 -24.98 -47.39 -21.06
CA PRO A 177 -25.04 -48.83 -20.90
C PRO A 177 -24.57 -49.52 -22.20
N SER A 178 -23.60 -50.42 -22.08
CA SER A 178 -23.17 -51.33 -23.14
C SER A 178 -24.33 -52.20 -23.64
N PRO A 179 -24.50 -52.43 -24.95
CA PRO A 179 -25.48 -53.38 -25.45
C PRO A 179 -25.06 -54.80 -25.10
N ARG A 180 -25.99 -55.55 -24.50
CA ARG A 180 -25.84 -56.96 -24.19
C ARG A 180 -25.61 -57.77 -25.46
N VAL A 181 -24.62 -58.65 -25.39
CA VAL A 181 -24.45 -59.84 -26.21
C VAL A 181 -25.78 -60.62 -26.27
N ARG A 182 -26.28 -60.90 -27.48
CA ARG A 182 -27.19 -62.01 -27.76
C ARG A 182 -26.82 -62.64 -29.09
N ALA A 183 -26.65 -63.96 -29.01
CA ALA A 183 -26.66 -65.01 -30.04
C ALA A 183 -25.56 -64.94 -31.11
#